data_AF-A0A2V7KJD0-F1
#
_entry.id   AF-A0A2V7KJD0-F1
#
_cell.length_a   1.000
_cell.length_b   1.000
_cell.length_c   1.000
_cell.angle_alpha   90.00
_cell.angle_beta   90.00
_cell.angle_gamma   90.00
#
_symmetry.space_group_name_H-M   'P 1'
#
loop_
_entity.id
_entity.type
_entity.pdbx_description
1 polymer ?
#
loop_
_entity_poly.entity_id
_entity_poly.type
_entity_poly.pdbx_seq_one_letter_code
_entity_poly.pdbx_strand_id
1 'polypeptide(L)'
;MILALALVLQTTSDSLATRVRQLADSYLVAYFEQHPDEATLDGVANARHDKLPDNSPAALARWQQREDDWLAVLKRINPKRLAGPEWVAYGIMRDAIEASVGTRVCRFELWSVAHTGGGWLSTVTALAALQGVGTEDARRQVLTRWHAVPAYIATELANHREGLRRGYTAPRHNVEIALTG
;
A
#
# COMPACT_ATOMS: atom_id res chain seq x y z
N MET A 1 -15.12 -42.71 18.24
CA MET A 1 -14.38 -41.48 18.63
C MET A 1 -13.49 -40.90 17.54
N ILE A 2 -12.93 -41.68 16.61
CA ILE A 2 -12.01 -41.18 15.55
C ILE A 2 -12.72 -40.29 14.51
N LEU A 3 -13.93 -40.64 14.05
CA LEU A 3 -14.67 -39.81 13.07
C LEU A 3 -15.07 -38.43 13.61
N ALA A 4 -15.50 -38.35 14.87
CA ALA A 4 -15.90 -37.06 15.48
C ALA A 4 -14.72 -36.11 15.63
N LEU A 5 -13.51 -36.64 15.94
CA LEU A 5 -12.29 -35.85 16.04
C LEU A 5 -11.84 -35.31 14.66
N ALA A 6 -11.94 -36.12 13.62
CA ALA A 6 -11.62 -35.72 12.24
C ALA A 6 -12.55 -34.61 11.72
N LEU A 7 -13.85 -34.70 12.00
CA LEU A 7 -14.84 -33.70 11.58
C LEU A 7 -14.65 -32.34 12.27
N VAL A 8 -14.27 -32.34 13.55
CA VAL A 8 -13.95 -31.13 14.32
C VAL A 8 -12.62 -30.51 13.86
N LEU A 9 -11.62 -31.31 13.52
CA LEU A 9 -10.34 -30.83 12.98
C LEU A 9 -10.52 -30.20 11.58
N GLN A 10 -11.38 -30.77 10.73
CA GLN A 10 -11.69 -30.23 9.40
C GLN A 10 -12.45 -28.90 9.47
N THR A 11 -13.52 -28.83 10.27
CA THR A 11 -14.30 -27.58 10.43
C THR A 11 -13.50 -26.43 11.06
N THR A 12 -12.59 -26.73 11.99
CA THR A 12 -11.68 -25.71 12.56
C THR A 12 -10.56 -25.29 11.60
N SER A 13 -10.16 -26.14 10.66
CA SER A 13 -9.24 -25.78 9.58
C SER A 13 -9.92 -24.89 8.53
N ASP A 14 -11.13 -25.23 8.11
CA ASP A 14 -11.89 -24.46 7.13
C ASP A 14 -12.24 -23.05 7.64
N SER A 15 -12.60 -22.93 8.92
CA SER A 15 -12.83 -21.62 9.56
C SER A 15 -11.55 -20.77 9.67
N LEU A 16 -10.39 -21.39 9.88
CA LEU A 16 -9.11 -20.68 9.90
C LEU A 16 -8.71 -20.22 8.49
N ALA A 17 -8.88 -21.09 7.49
CA ALA A 17 -8.65 -20.77 6.08
C ALA A 17 -9.51 -19.59 5.62
N THR A 18 -10.82 -19.63 5.90
CA THR A 18 -11.74 -18.52 5.61
C THR A 18 -11.30 -17.23 6.31
N ARG A 19 -10.88 -17.31 7.58
CA ARG A 19 -10.40 -16.13 8.31
C ARG A 19 -9.15 -15.50 7.68
N VAL A 20 -8.19 -16.33 7.24
CA VAL A 20 -6.99 -15.83 6.56
C VAL A 20 -7.34 -15.18 5.23
N ARG A 21 -8.24 -15.78 4.46
CA ARG A 21 -8.71 -15.19 3.20
C ARG A 21 -9.34 -13.81 3.43
N GLN A 22 -10.22 -13.71 4.43
CA GLN A 22 -10.84 -12.43 4.81
C GLN A 22 -9.82 -11.37 5.25
N LEU A 23 -8.76 -11.76 5.98
CA LEU A 23 -7.68 -10.85 6.35
C LEU A 23 -6.93 -10.35 5.12
N ALA A 24 -6.52 -11.26 4.23
CA ALA A 24 -5.82 -10.91 2.99
C ALA A 24 -6.65 -10.01 2.09
N ASP A 25 -7.94 -10.32 1.90
CA ASP A 25 -8.87 -9.50 1.13
C ASP A 25 -9.02 -8.11 1.75
N SER A 26 -9.19 -8.03 3.08
CA SER A 26 -9.32 -6.75 3.79
C SER A 26 -8.07 -5.88 3.68
N TYR A 27 -6.88 -6.51 3.71
CA TYR A 27 -5.62 -5.82 3.52
C TYR A 27 -5.47 -5.30 2.10
N LEU A 28 -5.76 -6.12 1.09
CA LEU A 28 -5.63 -5.72 -0.31
C LEU A 28 -6.58 -4.56 -0.68
N VAL A 29 -7.83 -4.61 -0.20
CA VAL A 29 -8.79 -3.52 -0.38
C VAL A 29 -8.24 -2.23 0.24
N ALA A 30 -7.82 -2.29 1.50
CA ALA A 30 -7.30 -1.12 2.21
C ALA A 30 -5.94 -0.62 1.68
N TYR A 31 -5.16 -1.50 1.07
CA TYR A 31 -3.91 -1.17 0.38
C TYR A 31 -4.20 -0.25 -0.80
N PHE A 32 -5.12 -0.63 -1.69
CA PHE A 32 -5.46 0.22 -2.84
C PHE A 32 -6.26 1.47 -2.46
N GLU A 33 -6.92 1.49 -1.30
CA GLU A 33 -7.46 2.73 -0.73
C GLU A 33 -6.37 3.71 -0.28
N GLN A 34 -5.26 3.19 0.28
CA GLN A 34 -4.10 3.99 0.70
C GLN A 34 -3.21 4.38 -0.49
N HIS A 35 -3.08 3.48 -1.48
CA HIS A 35 -2.21 3.57 -2.66
C HIS A 35 -3.03 3.52 -3.97
N PRO A 36 -3.89 4.53 -4.23
CA PRO A 36 -4.75 4.54 -5.43
C PRO A 36 -3.97 4.77 -6.75
N ASP A 37 -2.75 5.29 -6.65
CA ASP A 37 -1.79 5.34 -7.74
C ASP A 37 -1.36 3.93 -8.15
N GLU A 38 -0.95 3.09 -7.20
CA GLU A 38 -0.55 1.70 -7.48
C GLU A 38 -1.70 0.88 -8.08
N ALA A 39 -2.94 1.08 -7.64
CA ALA A 39 -4.10 0.46 -8.30
C ALA A 39 -4.18 0.77 -9.81
N THR A 40 -3.69 1.95 -10.22
CA THR A 40 -3.61 2.35 -11.63
C THR A 40 -2.39 1.74 -12.30
N LEU A 41 -1.22 1.81 -11.66
CA LEU A 41 0.05 1.32 -12.21
C LEU A 41 0.04 -0.22 -12.40
N ASP A 42 -0.64 -0.94 -11.52
CA ASP A 42 -0.79 -2.39 -11.55
C ASP A 42 -1.97 -2.87 -12.41
N GLY A 43 -2.77 -1.94 -12.96
CA GLY A 43 -3.90 -2.27 -13.82
C GLY A 43 -5.06 -2.98 -13.10
N VAL A 44 -5.31 -2.64 -11.83
CA VAL A 44 -6.38 -3.24 -11.04
C VAL A 44 -7.75 -2.96 -11.68
N ALA A 45 -8.43 -4.02 -12.08
CA ALA A 45 -9.75 -3.93 -12.68
C ALA A 45 -10.80 -3.44 -11.66
N ASN A 46 -11.79 -2.69 -12.14
CA ASN A 46 -12.92 -2.18 -11.35
C ASN A 46 -12.54 -1.25 -10.18
N ALA A 47 -11.30 -0.73 -10.16
CA ALA A 47 -10.89 0.31 -9.22
C ALA A 47 -11.27 1.71 -9.73
N ARG A 48 -11.30 2.67 -8.82
CA ARG A 48 -11.32 4.10 -9.17
C ARG A 48 -9.87 4.56 -9.39
N HIS A 49 -9.62 5.20 -10.53
CA HIS A 49 -8.34 5.76 -10.93
C HIS A 49 -8.35 7.30 -10.91
N ASP A 50 -9.14 7.91 -10.03
CA ASP A 50 -9.33 9.36 -9.94
C ASP A 50 -8.59 10.03 -8.77
N LYS A 51 -7.86 9.24 -7.96
CA LYS A 51 -7.19 9.73 -6.75
C LYS A 51 -5.67 9.63 -6.83
N LEU A 52 -5.02 10.52 -6.08
CA LEU A 52 -3.62 10.40 -5.65
C LEU A 52 -3.59 9.93 -4.19
N PRO A 53 -2.48 9.37 -3.71
CA PRO A 53 -2.31 9.02 -2.30
C PRO A 53 -2.51 10.22 -1.37
N ASP A 54 -3.12 9.98 -0.20
CA ASP A 54 -3.08 10.92 0.92
C ASP A 54 -1.80 10.66 1.72
N ASN A 55 -0.75 11.41 1.40
CA ASN A 55 0.55 11.34 2.05
C ASN A 55 0.66 12.24 3.30
N SER A 56 -0.48 12.70 3.84
CA SER A 56 -0.46 13.49 5.07
C SER A 56 -0.01 12.63 6.28
N PRO A 57 0.61 13.24 7.30
CA PRO A 57 0.98 12.52 8.52
C PRO A 57 -0.20 11.81 9.19
N ALA A 58 -1.40 12.38 9.10
CA ALA A 58 -2.61 11.79 9.67
C ALA A 58 -3.05 10.54 8.90
N ALA A 59 -2.96 10.54 7.57
CA ALA A 59 -3.25 9.36 6.76
C ALA A 59 -2.23 8.25 6.97
N LEU A 60 -0.94 8.60 7.01
CA LEU A 60 0.12 7.64 7.34
C LEU A 60 -0.10 7.00 8.72
N ALA A 61 -0.44 7.79 9.73
CA ALA A 61 -0.73 7.25 11.07
C ALA A 61 -1.94 6.29 11.05
N ARG A 62 -3.00 6.61 10.30
CA ARG A 62 -4.15 5.71 10.13
C ARG A 62 -3.76 4.42 9.43
N TRP A 63 -2.94 4.49 8.39
CA TRP A 63 -2.44 3.29 7.68
C TRP A 63 -1.62 2.40 8.60
N GLN A 64 -0.64 2.99 9.30
CA GLN A 64 0.23 2.26 10.24
C GLN A 64 -0.57 1.59 11.36
N GLN A 65 -1.64 2.24 11.86
CA GLN A 65 -2.51 1.62 12.85
C GLN A 65 -3.24 0.39 12.28
N ARG A 66 -3.74 0.46 11.04
CA ARG A 66 -4.39 -0.71 10.41
C ARG A 66 -3.41 -1.87 10.26
N GLU A 67 -2.19 -1.59 9.81
CA GLU A 67 -1.10 -2.57 9.73
C GLU A 67 -0.82 -3.23 11.09
N ASP A 68 -0.73 -2.43 12.16
CA ASP A 68 -0.45 -2.93 13.51
C ASP A 68 -1.59 -3.85 14.01
N ASP A 69 -2.83 -3.47 13.74
CA ASP A 69 -4.02 -4.25 14.11
C ASP A 69 -4.05 -5.59 13.36
N TRP A 70 -3.79 -5.60 12.05
CA TRP A 70 -3.68 -6.84 11.27
C TRP A 70 -2.52 -7.70 11.75
N LEU A 71 -1.35 -7.12 11.99
CA LEU A 71 -0.19 -7.87 12.46
C LEU A 71 -0.45 -8.52 13.82
N ALA A 72 -1.13 -7.84 14.73
CA ALA A 72 -1.54 -8.40 16.01
C ALA A 72 -2.49 -9.61 15.85
N VAL A 73 -3.37 -9.60 14.85
CA VAL A 73 -4.19 -10.77 14.50
C VAL A 73 -3.35 -11.89 13.90
N LEU A 74 -2.50 -11.59 12.92
CA LEU A 74 -1.66 -12.57 12.22
C LEU A 74 -0.69 -13.31 13.16
N LYS A 75 -0.12 -12.61 14.15
CA LYS A 75 0.78 -13.18 15.16
C LYS A 75 0.11 -14.21 16.08
N ARG A 76 -1.22 -14.23 16.17
CA ARG A 76 -1.98 -15.21 16.96
C ARG A 76 -2.35 -16.47 16.16
N ILE A 77 -2.15 -16.47 14.85
CA ILE A 77 -2.44 -17.63 14.00
C ILE A 77 -1.24 -18.59 14.05
N ASN A 78 -1.51 -19.88 14.26
CA ASN A 78 -0.49 -20.92 14.10
C ASN A 78 -0.41 -21.34 12.62
N PRO A 79 0.65 -20.94 11.87
CA PRO A 79 0.74 -21.21 10.43
C PRO A 79 0.87 -22.70 10.10
N LYS A 80 1.27 -23.55 11.06
CA LYS A 80 1.33 -25.01 10.85
C LYS A 80 -0.04 -25.65 10.66
N ARG A 81 -1.12 -24.91 10.94
CA ARG A 81 -2.51 -25.33 10.72
C ARG A 81 -3.08 -24.88 9.37
N LEU A 82 -2.30 -24.13 8.59
CA LEU A 82 -2.66 -23.69 7.24
C LEU A 82 -1.97 -24.59 6.22
N ALA A 83 -2.60 -24.75 5.05
CA ALA A 83 -2.04 -25.41 3.89
C ALA A 83 -2.56 -24.73 2.62
N GLY A 84 -1.95 -25.00 1.47
CA GLY A 84 -2.44 -24.50 0.18
C GLY A 84 -2.37 -22.97 0.04
N PRO A 85 -3.29 -22.37 -0.75
CA PRO A 85 -3.30 -20.93 -1.03
C PRO A 85 -3.36 -20.05 0.21
N GLU A 86 -4.06 -20.47 1.26
CA GLU A 86 -4.21 -19.70 2.49
C GLU A 86 -2.91 -19.63 3.29
N TRP A 87 -2.08 -20.69 3.25
CA TRP A 87 -0.74 -20.64 3.85
C TRP A 87 0.14 -19.60 3.14
N VAL A 88 0.06 -19.55 1.80
CA VAL A 88 0.81 -18.58 0.98
C VAL A 88 0.31 -17.16 1.23
N ALA A 89 -1.01 -16.93 1.20
CA ALA A 89 -1.61 -15.62 1.45
C ALA A 89 -1.28 -15.10 2.85
N TYR A 90 -1.33 -15.97 3.88
CA TYR A 90 -0.87 -15.63 5.22
C TYR A 90 0.60 -15.19 5.22
N GLY A 91 1.47 -15.95 4.57
CA GLY A 91 2.89 -15.66 4.49
C GLY A 91 3.19 -14.32 3.84
N ILE A 92 2.62 -14.07 2.66
CA ILE A 92 2.82 -12.82 1.90
C ILE A 92 2.29 -11.61 2.69
N MET A 93 1.05 -11.68 3.20
CA MET A 93 0.47 -10.57 3.95
C MET A 93 1.28 -10.27 5.22
N ARG A 94 1.71 -11.31 5.93
CA ARG A 94 2.52 -11.13 7.15
C ARG A 94 3.87 -10.51 6.84
N ASP A 95 4.57 -11.01 5.83
CA ASP A 95 5.88 -10.50 5.42
C ASP A 95 5.79 -9.04 4.99
N ALA A 96 4.81 -8.69 4.15
CA ALA A 96 4.58 -7.31 3.72
C ALA A 96 4.36 -6.35 4.90
N ILE A 97 3.53 -6.72 5.87
CA ILE A 97 3.24 -5.88 7.03
C ILE A 97 4.44 -5.81 7.99
N GLU A 98 5.14 -6.92 8.24
CA GLU A 98 6.35 -6.92 9.08
C GLU A 98 7.47 -6.07 8.45
N ALA A 99 7.63 -6.12 7.13
CA ALA A 99 8.58 -5.29 6.38
C ALA A 99 8.18 -3.79 6.44
N SER A 100 6.90 -3.47 6.26
CA SER A 100 6.40 -2.10 6.40
C SER A 100 6.67 -1.55 7.80
N VAL A 101 6.32 -2.30 8.86
CA VAL A 101 6.62 -1.93 10.26
C VAL A 101 8.12 -1.74 10.48
N GLY A 102 8.94 -2.66 9.99
CA GLY A 102 10.40 -2.63 10.13
C GLY A 102 11.04 -1.41 9.46
N THR A 103 10.45 -0.90 8.38
CA THR A 103 10.99 0.24 7.62
C THR A 103 10.46 1.60 8.08
N ARG A 104 9.53 1.67 9.03
CA ARG A 104 9.03 2.95 9.58
C ARG A 104 10.14 3.82 10.17
N VAL A 105 11.25 3.22 10.64
CA VAL A 105 12.42 3.97 11.12
C VAL A 105 13.13 4.74 10.01
N CYS A 106 13.01 4.31 8.75
CA CYS A 106 13.62 4.95 7.60
C CYS A 106 12.95 6.28 7.23
N ARG A 107 11.69 6.49 7.67
CA ARG A 107 10.92 7.71 7.43
C ARG A 107 10.84 8.12 5.95
N PHE A 108 10.65 7.17 5.04
CA PHE A 108 10.63 7.41 3.60
C PHE A 108 9.65 8.51 3.18
N GLU A 109 8.55 8.69 3.91
CA GLU A 109 7.57 9.76 3.65
C GLU A 109 8.17 11.16 3.77
N LEU A 110 9.27 11.34 4.50
CA LEU A 110 9.92 12.63 4.68
C LEU A 110 10.91 12.97 3.56
N TRP A 111 11.27 12.00 2.71
CA TRP A 111 12.31 12.17 1.68
C TRP A 111 12.02 11.37 0.40
N SER A 112 10.74 11.25 0.03
CA SER A 112 10.21 10.70 -1.24
C SER A 112 10.59 11.52 -2.49
N VAL A 113 11.87 11.86 -2.66
CA VAL A 113 12.45 12.42 -3.89
C VAL A 113 13.43 11.42 -4.48
N ALA A 114 13.05 10.78 -5.58
CA ALA A 114 13.86 9.84 -6.32
C ALA A 114 13.52 9.90 -7.81
N HIS A 115 14.46 9.50 -8.66
CA HIS A 115 14.28 9.42 -10.11
C HIS A 115 13.64 8.11 -10.56
N THR A 116 13.75 7.06 -9.74
CA THR A 116 13.01 5.79 -9.86
C THR A 116 12.08 5.62 -8.66
N GLY A 117 11.38 4.48 -8.58
CA GLY A 117 10.31 4.17 -7.62
C GLY A 117 10.39 4.81 -6.23
N GLY A 118 9.21 5.15 -5.68
CA GLY A 118 9.05 5.80 -4.37
C GLY A 118 9.21 7.33 -4.35
N GLY A 119 9.62 7.93 -5.47
CA GLY A 119 9.64 9.39 -5.65
C GLY A 119 8.29 9.94 -6.15
N TRP A 120 7.76 10.99 -5.53
CA TRP A 120 6.45 11.55 -5.90
C TRP A 120 6.38 12.01 -7.37
N LEU A 121 7.47 12.59 -7.89
CA LEU A 121 7.52 13.08 -9.27
C LEU A 121 7.47 11.91 -10.28
N SER A 122 8.25 10.85 -10.03
CA SER A 122 8.23 9.62 -10.85
C SER A 122 6.86 8.94 -10.83
N THR A 123 6.14 8.96 -9.70
CA THR A 123 4.76 8.46 -9.64
C THR A 123 3.83 9.27 -10.54
N VAL A 124 3.87 10.61 -10.46
CA VAL A 124 3.01 11.48 -11.28
C VAL A 124 3.29 11.29 -12.78
N THR A 125 4.56 11.19 -13.18
CA THR A 125 4.91 10.98 -14.60
C THR A 125 4.51 9.58 -15.08
N ALA A 126 4.65 8.53 -14.27
CA ALA A 126 4.18 7.19 -14.59
C ALA A 126 2.66 7.13 -14.77
N LEU A 127 1.90 7.78 -13.88
CA LEU A 127 0.44 7.87 -14.00
C LEU A 127 0.01 8.60 -15.27
N ALA A 128 0.76 9.62 -15.69
CA ALA A 128 0.49 10.32 -16.95
C ALA A 128 0.61 9.42 -18.17
N ALA A 129 1.57 8.49 -18.15
CA ALA A 129 1.80 7.56 -19.25
C ALA A 129 0.81 6.37 -19.24
N LEU A 130 0.43 5.88 -18.06
CA LEU A 130 -0.27 4.60 -17.92
C LEU A 130 -1.79 4.74 -17.70
N GLN A 131 -2.27 5.88 -17.22
CA GLN A 131 -3.69 6.02 -16.96
C GLN A 131 -4.51 6.02 -18.26
N GLY A 132 -5.45 5.07 -18.36
CA GLY A 132 -6.31 4.94 -19.53
C GLY A 132 -7.23 6.13 -19.73
N VAL A 133 -7.43 6.52 -21.00
CA VAL A 133 -8.35 7.59 -21.44
C VAL A 133 -9.38 7.09 -22.45
N GLY A 134 -9.57 5.78 -22.59
CA GLY A 134 -10.39 5.19 -23.66
C GLY A 134 -11.88 5.57 -23.58
N THR A 135 -12.45 5.66 -22.38
CA THR A 135 -13.87 5.94 -22.15
C THR A 135 -14.11 7.35 -21.60
N GLU A 136 -15.33 7.87 -21.70
CA GLU A 136 -15.66 9.19 -21.13
C GLU A 136 -15.43 9.21 -19.62
N ASP A 137 -15.83 8.14 -18.92
CA ASP A 137 -15.59 8.01 -17.49
C ASP A 137 -14.09 8.03 -17.15
N ALA A 138 -13.27 7.29 -17.90
CA ALA A 138 -11.82 7.29 -17.70
C ALA A 138 -11.21 8.69 -17.90
N ARG A 139 -11.67 9.46 -18.90
CA ARG A 139 -11.25 10.86 -19.08
C ARG A 139 -11.65 11.76 -17.92
N ARG A 140 -12.87 11.59 -17.37
CA ARG A 140 -13.29 12.34 -16.16
C ARG A 140 -12.42 11.99 -14.95
N GLN A 141 -12.12 10.70 -14.75
CA GLN A 141 -11.24 10.25 -13.67
C GLN A 141 -9.83 10.86 -13.79
N VAL A 142 -9.27 10.90 -15.00
CA VAL A 142 -8.01 11.57 -15.32
C VAL A 142 -8.08 13.04 -14.89
N LEU A 143 -9.09 13.80 -15.34
CA LEU A 143 -9.22 15.22 -14.99
C LEU A 143 -9.32 15.43 -13.47
N THR A 144 -10.13 14.62 -12.77
CA THR A 144 -10.23 14.67 -11.30
C THR A 144 -8.87 14.49 -10.63
N ARG A 145 -8.09 13.49 -11.06
CA ARG A 145 -6.75 13.24 -10.52
C ARG A 145 -5.80 14.40 -10.77
N TRP A 146 -5.78 14.93 -12.00
CA TRP A 146 -4.89 16.04 -12.36
C TRP A 146 -5.21 17.33 -11.59
N HIS A 147 -6.49 17.58 -11.28
CA HIS A 147 -6.87 18.69 -10.40
C HIS A 147 -6.35 18.53 -8.96
N ALA A 148 -6.06 17.31 -8.50
CA ALA A 148 -5.52 17.05 -7.17
C ALA A 148 -3.99 17.22 -7.06
N VAL A 149 -3.26 17.25 -8.19
CA VAL A 149 -1.78 17.31 -8.22
C VAL A 149 -1.22 18.50 -7.41
N PRO A 150 -1.75 19.73 -7.51
CA PRO A 150 -1.22 20.84 -6.72
C PRO A 150 -1.27 20.61 -5.20
N ALA A 151 -2.37 20.03 -4.69
CA ALA A 151 -2.51 19.72 -3.27
C ALA A 151 -1.59 18.57 -2.83
N TYR A 152 -1.43 17.57 -3.70
CA TYR A 152 -0.49 16.47 -3.50
C TYR A 152 0.95 16.97 -3.38
N ILE A 153 1.41 17.82 -4.32
CA ILE A 153 2.75 18.43 -4.29
C ILE A 153 2.95 19.30 -3.04
N ALA A 154 1.92 20.04 -2.62
CA ALA A 154 2.00 20.83 -1.38
C ALA A 154 2.23 19.95 -0.14
N THR A 155 1.63 18.76 -0.11
CA THR A 155 1.83 17.76 0.95
C THR A 155 3.26 17.23 0.94
N GLU A 156 3.77 16.82 -0.23
CA GLU A 156 5.16 16.35 -0.38
C GLU A 156 6.17 17.43 0.02
N LEU A 157 5.95 18.68 -0.37
CA LEU A 157 6.79 19.81 0.04
C LEU A 157 6.79 19.99 1.56
N ALA A 158 5.64 19.87 2.22
CA ALA A 158 5.55 19.96 3.68
C ALA A 158 6.31 18.80 4.35
N ASN A 159 6.14 17.58 3.86
CA ASN A 159 6.85 16.40 4.35
C ASN A 159 8.37 16.54 4.18
N HIS A 160 8.85 17.02 3.03
CA HIS A 160 10.28 17.23 2.78
C HIS A 160 10.89 18.34 3.64
N ARG A 161 10.15 19.41 3.92
CA ARG A 161 10.59 20.44 4.87
C ARG A 161 10.74 19.89 6.28
N GLU A 162 9.81 19.02 6.69
CA GLU A 162 9.92 18.31 7.96
C GLU A 162 11.09 17.30 7.95
N GLY A 163 11.33 16.64 6.82
CA GLY A 163 12.51 15.79 6.60
C GLY A 163 13.81 16.55 6.82
N LEU A 164 13.98 17.70 6.14
CA LEU A 164 15.13 18.58 6.31
C LEU A 164 15.32 18.99 7.78
N ARG A 165 14.24 19.37 8.48
CA ARG A 165 14.29 19.74 9.91
C ARG A 165 14.78 18.58 10.80
N ARG A 166 14.51 17.35 10.41
CA ARG A 166 14.82 16.13 11.17
C ARG A 166 16.05 15.37 10.67
N GLY A 167 16.74 15.87 9.64
CA GLY A 167 17.92 15.23 9.06
C GLY A 167 17.61 14.09 8.08
N TYR A 168 16.38 13.98 7.60
CA TYR A 168 16.00 13.04 6.53
C TYR A 168 16.03 13.77 5.18
N THR A 169 17.02 13.44 4.35
CA THR A 169 17.20 14.07 3.04
C THR A 169 17.60 13.05 1.99
N ALA A 170 17.01 13.15 0.79
CA ALA A 170 17.51 12.43 -0.36
C ALA A 170 18.94 12.92 -0.74
N PRO A 171 19.82 12.05 -1.25
CA PRO A 171 21.12 12.46 -1.75
C PRO A 171 20.99 13.52 -2.86
N ARG A 172 21.86 14.54 -2.84
CA ARG A 172 21.85 15.65 -3.82
C ARG A 172 21.77 15.15 -5.26
N HIS A 173 22.59 14.18 -5.63
CA HIS A 173 22.63 13.64 -6.98
C HIS A 173 21.29 13.01 -7.41
N ASN A 174 20.59 12.33 -6.49
CA ASN A 174 19.27 11.75 -6.79
C ASN A 174 18.22 12.83 -7.03
N VAL A 175 18.29 13.94 -6.28
CA VAL A 175 17.41 15.10 -6.47
C VAL A 175 17.68 15.78 -7.81
N GLU A 176 18.95 15.96 -8.17
CA GLU A 176 19.34 16.55 -9.47
C GLU A 176 18.79 15.72 -10.63
N ILE A 177 18.98 14.39 -10.62
CA ILE A 177 18.44 13.50 -11.67
C ILE A 177 16.91 13.61 -11.75
N ALA A 178 16.21 13.66 -10.62
CA ALA A 178 14.75 13.78 -10.61
C ALA A 178 14.25 15.09 -11.26
N LEU A 179 15.04 16.16 -11.19
CA LEU A 179 14.69 17.47 -11.77
C LEU A 179 15.07 17.63 -13.24
N THR A 180 16.11 16.92 -13.69
CA THR A 180 16.68 17.08 -15.04
C THR A 180 16.36 15.94 -15.99
N GLY A 181 15.54 14.98 -15.57
CA GLY A 181 15.14 13.80 -16.35
C GLY A 181 14.67 14.13 -17.76
#